data_AF-A0A3M7S9J4-F1
#
_entry.id   AF-A0A3M7S9J4-F1
#
_cell.length_a   1.000
_cell.length_b   1.000
_cell.length_c   1.000
_cell.angle_alpha   90.00
_cell.angle_beta   90.00
_cell.angle_gamma   90.00
#
_symmetry.space_group_name_H-M   'P 1'
#
loop_
_entity.id
_entity.type
_entity.pdbx_description
1 polymer ?
#
loop_
_entity_poly.entity_id
_entity_poly.type
_entity_poly.pdbx_seq_one_letter_code
_entity_poly.pdbx_strand_id
1 'polypeptide(L)'
;MTYRNKLFFYHDSGPSDEKRILIITTEDNLRLLEKHRVYFYDGTFDISPVLFTQLYTIHVIVKNKDLALVYAMLPNKKQTTYSKFFRTIKSLINKDPKSVNVDFEKAVFNALSSVFLGVHIYGCYFHLTQNFWHIRYVYKKLKAVLDNSFLPFLDYVGKYYIGNRLKPARFPFPAWN
;
A
#
# COMPACT_ATOMS: atom_id res chain seq x y z
N MET A 1 19.74 15.83 3.92
CA MET A 1 19.44 16.88 2.92
C MET A 1 19.58 16.26 1.54
N THR A 2 18.77 16.68 0.56
CA THR A 2 18.96 16.27 -0.85
C THR A 2 20.19 16.97 -1.45
N TYR A 3 20.62 16.54 -2.64
CA TYR A 3 21.64 17.25 -3.45
C TYR A 3 21.27 18.70 -3.81
N ARG A 4 20.05 19.14 -3.48
CA ARG A 4 19.53 20.50 -3.67
C ARG A 4 19.26 21.23 -2.35
N ASN A 5 19.87 20.81 -1.23
CA ASN A 5 19.67 21.37 0.12
C ASN A 5 18.21 21.43 0.59
N LYS A 6 17.33 20.58 0.04
CA LYS A 6 15.96 20.44 0.56
C LYS A 6 15.95 19.46 1.71
N LEU A 7 15.08 19.71 2.69
CA LEU A 7 14.81 18.79 3.78
C LEU A 7 14.40 17.44 3.17
N PHE A 8 15.10 16.37 3.58
CA PHE A 8 14.95 15.00 3.07
C PHE A 8 14.68 14.05 4.24
N PHE A 9 13.99 14.55 5.25
CA PHE A 9 13.66 13.85 6.48
C PHE A 9 12.50 14.62 7.10
N TYR A 10 11.29 14.08 6.97
CA TYR A 10 10.06 14.79 7.35
C TYR A 10 9.48 14.28 8.66
N HIS A 11 9.74 13.03 9.02
CA HIS A 11 9.20 12.50 10.27
C HIS A 11 10.10 11.43 10.86
N ASP A 12 10.28 11.54 12.16
CA ASP A 12 10.78 10.50 13.04
C ASP A 12 10.00 10.59 14.32
N SER A 13 9.25 9.53 14.63
CA SER A 13 8.43 9.49 15.83
C SER A 13 9.25 9.33 17.13
N GLY A 14 10.57 9.16 17.02
CA GLY A 14 11.52 9.27 18.11
C GLY A 14 12.07 7.91 18.59
N PRO A 15 13.26 7.88 19.20
CA PRO A 15 13.88 6.64 19.68
C PRO A 15 13.15 6.01 20.88
N SER A 16 12.39 6.78 21.65
CA SER A 16 11.60 6.30 22.79
C SER A 16 10.28 5.64 22.39
N ASP A 17 9.94 5.68 21.10
CA ASP A 17 8.72 5.10 20.58
C ASP A 17 8.99 3.67 20.12
N GLU A 18 8.43 2.70 20.85
CA GLU A 18 8.54 1.27 20.54
C GLU A 18 8.03 0.91 19.13
N LYS A 19 7.22 1.78 18.53
CA LYS A 19 6.72 1.67 17.15
C LYS A 19 7.25 2.83 16.30
N ARG A 20 8.54 3.13 16.45
CA ARG A 20 9.24 4.18 15.70
C ARG A 20 9.01 4.01 14.20
N ILE A 21 8.62 5.08 13.53
CA ILE A 21 8.50 5.15 12.07
C ILE A 21 9.36 6.30 11.59
N LEU A 22 10.18 6.04 10.59
CA LEU A 22 10.95 7.06 9.88
C LEU A 22 10.29 7.31 8.53
N ILE A 23 10.07 8.57 8.17
CA ILE A 23 9.54 8.96 6.86
C ILE A 23 10.49 9.96 6.21
N ILE A 24 10.92 9.58 5.01
CA ILE A 24 11.80 10.32 4.13
C ILE A 24 10.96 10.75 2.92
N THR A 25 10.84 12.06 2.73
CA THR A 25 10.17 12.68 1.59
C THR A 25 10.66 14.12 1.42
N THR A 26 10.09 14.86 0.48
CA THR A 26 10.29 16.31 0.29
C THR A 26 8.95 17.01 0.13
N GLU A 27 8.91 18.32 0.36
CA GLU A 27 7.72 19.14 0.07
C GLU A 27 7.25 19.02 -1.39
N ASP A 28 8.17 18.96 -2.35
CA ASP A 28 7.82 18.78 -3.76
C ASP A 28 7.16 17.42 -4.00
N ASN A 29 7.64 16.36 -3.33
CA ASN A 29 7.03 15.04 -3.38
C ASN A 29 5.62 15.04 -2.78
N LEU A 30 5.42 15.72 -1.65
CA LEU A 30 4.09 15.88 -1.05
C LEU A 30 3.13 16.65 -1.98
N ARG A 31 3.60 17.73 -2.62
CA ARG A 31 2.81 18.46 -3.64
C ARG A 31 2.47 17.58 -4.84
N LEU A 32 3.38 16.70 -5.25
CA LEU A 32 3.11 15.73 -6.32
C LEU A 32 2.07 14.69 -5.92
N LEU A 33 2.08 14.22 -4.66
CA LEU A 33 1.04 13.35 -4.10
C LEU A 33 -0.33 14.05 -4.08
N GLU A 34 -0.40 15.30 -3.64
CA GLU A 34 -1.65 16.07 -3.63
C GLU A 34 -2.19 16.33 -5.04
N LYS A 35 -1.30 16.47 -6.02
CA LYS A 35 -1.64 16.64 -7.43
C LYS A 35 -2.12 15.33 -8.07
N HIS A 36 -1.40 14.23 -7.85
CA HIS A 36 -1.66 12.92 -8.45
C HIS A 36 -2.27 11.98 -7.41
N ARG A 37 -3.57 12.14 -7.16
CA ARG A 37 -4.33 11.50 -6.08
C ARG A 37 -4.64 10.00 -6.30
N VAL A 38 -3.79 9.29 -7.02
CA VAL A 38 -3.85 7.84 -7.21
C VAL A 38 -2.53 7.27 -6.71
N TYR A 39 -2.54 6.66 -5.54
CA TYR A 39 -1.32 6.19 -4.89
C TYR A 39 -1.12 4.70 -5.13
N PHE A 40 0.13 4.29 -5.18
CA PHE A 40 0.56 2.90 -5.20
C PHE A 40 1.46 2.70 -3.98
N TYR A 41 1.08 1.79 -3.10
CA TYR A 41 1.91 1.44 -1.95
C TYR A 41 2.62 0.13 -2.22
N ASP A 42 3.91 0.10 -1.89
CA ASP A 42 4.76 -1.06 -2.09
C ASP A 42 5.66 -1.28 -0.87
N GLY A 43 5.69 -2.52 -0.37
CA GLY A 43 6.47 -2.94 0.78
C GLY A 43 7.55 -3.94 0.38
N THR A 44 8.82 -3.57 0.57
CA THR A 44 9.98 -4.43 0.26
C THR A 44 10.75 -4.80 1.53
N PHE A 45 11.19 -6.07 1.59
CA PHE A 45 11.79 -6.68 2.79
C PHE A 45 13.30 -6.83 2.69
N ASP A 46 13.83 -7.06 1.49
CA ASP A 46 15.22 -7.47 1.26
C ASP A 46 16.26 -6.38 1.58
N ILE A 47 15.80 -5.14 1.80
CA ILE A 47 16.66 -3.96 2.01
C ILE A 47 16.43 -3.23 3.34
N SER A 48 15.65 -3.82 4.26
CA SER A 48 15.34 -3.16 5.53
C SER A 48 16.52 -3.24 6.51
N PRO A 49 16.97 -2.12 7.12
CA PRO A 49 17.96 -2.15 8.19
C PRO A 49 17.47 -3.01 9.37
N VAL A 50 18.38 -3.61 10.14
CA VAL A 50 18.08 -4.55 11.25
C VAL A 50 17.01 -4.03 12.24
N LEU A 51 16.90 -2.71 12.41
CA LEU A 51 15.94 -2.07 13.32
C LEU A 51 14.51 -1.99 12.78
N PHE A 52 14.27 -2.28 11.50
CA PHE A 52 12.97 -2.18 10.85
C PHE A 52 12.64 -3.46 10.10
N THR A 53 11.35 -3.80 10.01
CA THR A 53 10.90 -5.02 9.32
C THR A 53 10.71 -4.81 7.82
N GLN A 54 10.43 -3.58 7.38
CA GLN A 54 10.17 -3.30 5.98
C GLN A 54 10.45 -1.84 5.61
N LEU A 55 10.89 -1.65 4.37
CA LEU A 55 10.78 -0.37 3.69
C LEU A 55 9.43 -0.32 2.97
N TYR A 56 8.61 0.66 3.32
CA TYR A 56 7.29 0.90 2.75
C TYR A 56 7.31 2.19 1.94
N THR A 57 6.78 2.19 0.74
CA THR A 57 6.91 3.30 -0.20
C THR A 57 5.56 3.74 -0.75
N ILE A 58 5.46 5.02 -1.10
CA ILE A 58 4.30 5.58 -1.81
C ILE A 58 4.78 6.09 -3.16
N HIS A 59 4.13 5.61 -4.21
CA HIS A 59 4.40 5.99 -5.58
C HIS A 59 3.19 6.61 -6.26
N VAL A 60 3.48 7.35 -7.33
CA VAL A 60 2.49 7.88 -8.27
C VAL A 60 2.99 7.67 -9.69
N ILE A 61 2.05 7.53 -10.63
CA ILE A 61 2.37 7.46 -12.05
C ILE A 61 2.25 8.85 -12.67
N VAL A 62 3.37 9.38 -13.18
CA VAL A 62 3.42 10.67 -13.89
C VAL A 62 3.99 10.44 -15.28
N LYS A 63 3.21 10.79 -16.32
CA LYS A 63 3.61 10.58 -17.73
C LYS A 63 4.10 9.15 -18.00
N ASN A 64 3.34 8.15 -17.52
CA ASN A 64 3.64 6.71 -17.61
C ASN A 64 4.94 6.26 -16.93
N LYS A 65 5.49 7.07 -16.02
CA LYS A 65 6.64 6.69 -15.19
C LYS A 65 6.18 6.53 -13.76
N ASP A 66 6.61 5.45 -13.14
CA ASP A 66 6.42 5.22 -11.72
C ASP A 66 7.45 6.02 -10.92
N LEU A 67 6.98 6.80 -9.95
CA LEU A 67 7.82 7.68 -9.14
C LEU A 67 7.56 7.43 -7.67
N ALA A 68 8.57 6.89 -6.99
CA ALA A 68 8.61 6.77 -5.54
C ALA A 68 8.80 8.16 -4.92
N LEU A 69 7.80 8.59 -4.14
CA LEU A 69 7.75 9.92 -3.56
C LEU A 69 7.98 9.92 -2.05
N VAL A 70 7.57 8.84 -1.38
CA VAL A 70 7.71 8.70 0.08
C VAL A 70 8.34 7.35 0.36
N TYR A 71 9.31 7.35 1.26
CA TYR A 71 9.97 6.16 1.79
C TYR A 71 9.78 6.12 3.30
N ALA A 72 9.31 5.01 3.82
CA ALA A 72 9.02 4.85 5.23
C ALA A 72 9.59 3.55 5.79
N MET A 73 10.34 3.63 6.87
CA MET A 73 10.83 2.45 7.57
C MET A 73 9.82 2.07 8.65
N LEU A 74 9.23 0.88 8.55
CA LEU A 74 8.19 0.41 9.46
C LEU A 74 8.71 -0.72 10.36
N PRO A 75 8.40 -0.70 11.67
CA PRO A 75 8.95 -1.64 12.65
C PRO A 75 8.29 -3.02 12.62
N ASN A 76 7.11 -3.16 11.97
CA ASN A 76 6.39 -4.42 11.81
C ASN A 76 5.23 -4.27 10.79
N LYS A 77 4.50 -5.36 10.53
CA LYS A 77 3.33 -5.43 9.63
C LYS A 77 1.97 -5.43 10.36
N LYS A 78 1.89 -4.79 11.53
CA LYS A 78 0.63 -4.72 12.29
C LYS A 78 -0.25 -3.60 11.76
N GLN A 79 -1.56 -3.81 11.75
CA GLN A 79 -2.56 -2.78 11.37
C GLN A 79 -2.33 -1.47 12.13
N THR A 80 -2.00 -1.53 13.42
CA THR A 80 -1.72 -0.33 14.23
C THR A 80 -0.54 0.50 13.69
N THR A 81 0.49 -0.16 13.18
CA THR A 81 1.66 0.49 12.56
C THR A 81 1.28 1.14 11.23
N TYR A 82 0.51 0.44 10.39
CA TYR A 82 0.00 1.03 9.14
C TYR A 82 -0.96 2.20 9.40
N SER A 83 -1.87 2.10 10.37
CA SER A 83 -2.76 3.21 10.73
C SER A 83 -1.96 4.42 11.20
N LYS A 84 -0.89 4.21 11.99
CA LYS A 84 0.00 5.29 12.39
C LYS A 84 0.69 5.92 11.18
N PHE A 85 1.28 5.10 10.31
CA PHE A 85 1.91 5.57 9.07
C PHE A 85 0.93 6.40 8.22
N PHE A 86 -0.26 5.88 7.93
CA PHE A 86 -1.25 6.59 7.10
C PHE A 86 -1.75 7.88 7.75
N ARG A 87 -1.91 7.93 9.08
CA ARG A 87 -2.24 9.18 9.79
C ARG A 87 -1.12 10.20 9.68
N THR A 88 0.14 9.78 9.80
CA THR A 88 1.28 10.67 9.59
C THR A 88 1.27 11.21 8.16
N ILE A 89 1.09 10.37 7.14
CA ILE A 89 0.97 10.84 5.75
C ILE A 89 -0.19 11.80 5.57
N LYS A 90 -1.36 11.50 6.15
CA LYS A 90 -2.54 12.38 6.11
C LYS A 90 -2.27 13.75 6.74
N SER A 91 -1.45 13.81 7.80
CA SER A 91 -1.06 15.10 8.41
C SER A 91 -0.06 15.90 7.57
N LEU A 92 0.63 15.26 6.61
CA LEU A 92 1.62 15.89 5.74
C LEU A 92 1.02 16.38 4.40
N ILE A 93 -0.24 16.06 4.11
CA ILE A 93 -0.92 16.43 2.87
C ILE A 93 -2.27 17.11 3.17
N ASN A 94 -2.68 18.03 2.31
CA ASN A 94 -3.95 18.75 2.42
C ASN A 94 -5.08 18.09 1.60
N LYS A 95 -4.73 17.15 0.70
CA LYS A 95 -5.68 16.48 -0.19
C LYS A 95 -5.50 14.97 -0.11
N ASP A 96 -6.49 14.30 0.47
CA ASP A 96 -6.53 12.84 0.56
C ASP A 96 -6.48 12.17 -0.82
N PRO A 97 -5.92 10.95 -0.95
CA PRO A 97 -6.00 10.18 -2.19
C PRO A 97 -7.46 9.92 -2.60
N LYS A 98 -7.72 9.85 -3.90
CA LYS A 98 -9.01 9.36 -4.44
C LYS A 98 -9.02 7.84 -4.52
N SER A 99 -7.88 7.26 -4.87
CA SER A 99 -7.70 5.83 -4.93
C SER A 99 -6.29 5.42 -4.55
N VAL A 100 -6.19 4.18 -4.09
CA VAL A 100 -4.94 3.57 -3.65
C VAL A 100 -4.85 2.15 -4.18
N ASN A 101 -3.66 1.73 -4.56
CA ASN A 101 -3.35 0.36 -4.96
C ASN A 101 -2.39 -0.19 -3.91
N VAL A 102 -2.73 -1.33 -3.32
CA VAL A 102 -1.97 -1.93 -2.21
C VAL A 102 -1.85 -3.43 -2.39
N ASP A 103 -0.86 -4.01 -1.72
CA ASP A 103 -0.75 -5.47 -1.63
C ASP A 103 -1.90 -6.08 -0.86
N PHE A 104 -2.14 -7.38 -1.08
CA PHE A 104 -3.23 -8.14 -0.47
C PHE A 104 -2.96 -8.45 1.00
N GLU A 105 -2.81 -7.41 1.82
CA GLU A 105 -2.59 -7.51 3.26
C GLU A 105 -3.75 -6.90 4.05
N LYS A 106 -4.53 -7.74 4.75
CA LYS A 106 -5.72 -7.32 5.52
C LYS A 106 -5.46 -6.14 6.45
N ALA A 107 -4.29 -6.11 7.09
CA ALA A 107 -3.88 -5.04 7.99
C ALA A 107 -3.77 -3.68 7.28
N VAL A 108 -3.27 -3.65 6.05
CA VAL A 108 -3.16 -2.45 5.22
C VAL A 108 -4.55 -1.94 4.80
N PHE A 109 -5.42 -2.85 4.34
CA PHE A 109 -6.80 -2.51 3.97
C PHE A 109 -7.56 -1.87 5.14
N ASN A 110 -7.58 -2.53 6.29
CA ASN A 110 -8.25 -2.02 7.48
C ASN A 110 -7.71 -0.65 7.90
N ALA A 111 -6.38 -0.50 7.87
CA ALA A 111 -5.74 0.76 8.23
C ALA A 111 -6.12 1.90 7.27
N LEU A 112 -6.10 1.67 5.95
CA LEU A 112 -6.51 2.66 4.95
C LEU A 112 -7.98 3.07 5.11
N SER A 113 -8.89 2.09 5.22
CA SER A 113 -10.32 2.34 5.41
C SER A 113 -10.60 3.16 6.67
N SER A 114 -9.80 2.96 7.73
CA SER A 114 -9.95 3.72 8.98
C SER A 114 -9.41 5.16 8.93
N VAL A 115 -8.50 5.48 8.01
CA VAL A 115 -7.79 6.77 7.97
C VAL A 115 -8.30 7.68 6.84
N PHE A 116 -8.56 7.12 5.66
CA PHE A 116 -8.99 7.85 4.48
C PHE A 116 -10.44 7.52 4.15
N LEU A 117 -11.37 8.34 4.62
CA LEU A 117 -12.80 8.15 4.38
C LEU A 117 -13.12 8.34 2.89
N GLY A 118 -13.82 7.37 2.29
CA GLY A 118 -14.24 7.43 0.89
C GLY A 118 -13.13 7.15 -0.13
N VAL A 119 -11.96 6.67 0.29
CA VAL A 119 -10.90 6.24 -0.64
C VAL A 119 -11.29 4.92 -1.32
N HIS A 120 -11.04 4.83 -2.62
CA HIS A 120 -11.16 3.55 -3.33
C HIS A 120 -9.88 2.73 -3.18
N ILE A 121 -9.98 1.58 -2.52
CA ILE A 121 -8.85 0.66 -2.30
C ILE A 121 -8.89 -0.44 -3.36
N TYR A 122 -7.81 -0.56 -4.11
CA TYR A 122 -7.59 -1.57 -5.13
C TYR A 122 -6.46 -2.50 -4.70
N GLY A 123 -6.62 -3.81 -4.96
CA GLY A 123 -5.52 -4.76 -4.80
C GLY A 123 -4.53 -4.65 -5.96
N CYS A 124 -3.23 -4.65 -5.66
CA CYS A 124 -2.15 -4.59 -6.63
C CYS A 124 -2.09 -5.90 -7.43
N TYR A 125 -2.52 -5.84 -8.69
CA TYR A 125 -2.53 -6.99 -9.59
C TYR A 125 -1.12 -7.56 -9.85
N PHE A 126 -0.07 -6.72 -9.81
CA PHE A 126 1.31 -7.15 -10.05
C PHE A 126 1.81 -8.16 -9.01
N HIS A 127 1.64 -7.89 -7.72
CA HIS A 127 1.99 -8.83 -6.64
C HIS A 127 1.03 -10.01 -6.53
N LEU A 128 -0.23 -9.83 -6.97
CA LEU A 128 -1.07 -10.99 -7.23
C LEU A 128 -0.34 -11.84 -8.30
N THR A 129 -0.01 -11.30 -9.48
CA THR A 129 0.57 -12.03 -10.63
C THR A 129 1.97 -12.59 -10.44
N GLN A 130 2.81 -12.02 -9.59
CA GLN A 130 4.08 -12.67 -9.24
C GLN A 130 3.88 -13.98 -8.47
N ASN A 131 2.73 -14.17 -7.82
CA ASN A 131 2.32 -15.44 -7.22
C ASN A 131 1.47 -16.32 -8.16
N PHE A 132 1.32 -15.99 -9.46
CA PHE A 132 0.38 -16.66 -10.40
C PHE A 132 0.86 -17.97 -11.04
N TRP A 133 2.04 -18.48 -10.72
CA TRP A 133 2.43 -19.81 -11.23
C TRP A 133 1.51 -20.96 -10.76
N HIS A 134 0.61 -20.70 -9.79
CA HIS A 134 -0.25 -21.70 -9.16
C HIS A 134 -1.73 -21.30 -9.04
N ILE A 135 -2.35 -20.64 -10.03
CA ILE A 135 -3.77 -20.18 -9.97
C ILE A 135 -4.76 -21.24 -9.43
N ARG A 136 -4.57 -22.53 -9.73
CA ARG A 136 -5.47 -23.60 -9.26
C ARG A 136 -5.15 -24.14 -7.85
N TYR A 137 -3.88 -24.10 -7.45
CA TYR A 137 -3.41 -24.62 -6.16
C TYR A 137 -3.48 -23.55 -5.06
N VAL A 138 -3.11 -22.32 -5.40
CA VAL A 138 -3.20 -21.14 -4.51
C VAL A 138 -4.66 -20.76 -4.28
N TYR A 139 -5.56 -20.82 -5.26
CA TYR A 139 -7.00 -20.59 -5.02
C TYR A 139 -7.57 -21.53 -3.95
N LYS A 140 -7.23 -22.83 -4.01
CA LYS A 140 -7.67 -23.82 -3.01
C LYS A 140 -7.07 -23.53 -1.62
N LYS A 141 -5.79 -23.16 -1.54
CA LYS A 141 -5.14 -22.79 -0.27
C LYS A 141 -5.65 -21.46 0.30
N LEU A 142 -5.79 -20.44 -0.54
CA LEU A 142 -6.33 -19.12 -0.16
C LEU A 142 -7.78 -19.26 0.32
N LYS A 143 -8.63 -20.04 -0.34
CA LYS A 143 -10.00 -20.33 0.14
C LYS A 143 -10.01 -21.05 1.50
N ALA A 144 -8.94 -21.76 1.86
CA ALA A 144 -8.83 -22.46 3.14
C ALA A 144 -8.24 -21.60 4.28
N VAL A 145 -7.56 -20.49 3.95
CA VAL A 145 -6.82 -19.65 4.92
C VAL A 145 -7.44 -18.26 5.06
N LEU A 146 -8.00 -17.71 3.99
CA LEU A 146 -8.70 -16.44 4.00
C LEU A 146 -10.09 -16.64 4.60
N ASP A 147 -10.45 -15.74 5.52
CA ASP A 147 -11.79 -15.73 6.10
C ASP A 147 -12.85 -15.29 5.09
N ASN A 148 -14.13 -15.41 5.48
CA ASN A 148 -15.27 -15.12 4.61
C ASN A 148 -15.29 -13.69 4.05
N SER A 149 -14.53 -12.76 4.64
CA SER A 149 -14.49 -11.40 4.14
C SER A 149 -13.78 -11.32 2.78
N PHE A 150 -12.93 -12.28 2.43
CA PHE A 150 -12.28 -12.41 1.09
C PHE A 150 -13.14 -13.10 0.02
N LEU A 151 -14.36 -13.56 0.34
CA LEU A 151 -15.23 -14.24 -0.64
C LEU A 151 -15.49 -13.42 -1.92
N PRO A 152 -15.75 -12.11 -1.88
CA PRO A 152 -15.94 -11.31 -3.09
C PRO A 152 -14.71 -11.30 -4.00
N PHE A 153 -13.51 -11.36 -3.42
CA PHE A 153 -12.26 -11.49 -4.17
C PHE A 153 -12.10 -12.88 -4.78
N LEU A 154 -12.37 -13.93 -4.01
CA LEU A 154 -12.26 -15.31 -4.49
C LEU A 154 -13.25 -15.59 -5.63
N ASP A 155 -14.48 -15.08 -5.53
CA ASP A 155 -15.49 -15.17 -6.60
C ASP A 155 -15.06 -14.42 -7.85
N TYR A 156 -14.44 -13.24 -7.71
CA TYR A 156 -13.88 -12.51 -8.84
C TYR A 156 -12.74 -13.27 -9.51
N VAL A 157 -11.80 -13.82 -8.74
CA VAL A 157 -10.70 -14.64 -9.27
C VAL A 157 -11.25 -15.86 -10.00
N GLY A 158 -12.22 -16.56 -9.40
CA GLY A 158 -12.88 -17.72 -10.01
C GLY A 158 -13.57 -17.37 -11.33
N LYS A 159 -14.37 -16.31 -11.34
CA LYS A 159 -15.19 -15.89 -12.49
C LYS A 159 -14.35 -15.41 -13.68
N TYR A 160 -13.28 -14.65 -13.43
CA TYR A 160 -12.55 -13.96 -14.50
C TYR A 160 -11.23 -14.63 -14.90
N TYR A 161 -10.62 -15.42 -14.01
CA TYR A 161 -9.28 -15.98 -14.24
C TYR A 161 -9.24 -17.50 -14.30
N ILE A 162 -10.14 -18.20 -13.60
CA ILE A 162 -10.27 -19.66 -13.70
C ILE A 162 -11.21 -20.05 -14.87
N GLY A 163 -12.15 -19.17 -15.25
CA GLY A 163 -13.21 -19.43 -16.23
C GLY A 163 -13.07 -18.82 -17.64
N ASN A 164 -11.90 -18.26 -18.01
CA ASN A 164 -11.64 -17.52 -19.27
C ASN A 164 -12.32 -16.14 -19.39
N ARG A 165 -11.55 -15.05 -19.17
CA ARG A 165 -11.43 -13.84 -20.03
C ARG A 165 -10.47 -12.83 -19.36
N LEU A 166 -9.28 -12.65 -19.94
CA LEU A 166 -8.32 -11.61 -19.55
C LEU A 166 -8.91 -10.21 -19.85
N LYS A 167 -9.21 -9.44 -18.79
CA LYS A 167 -9.54 -7.99 -18.82
C LYS A 167 -8.98 -7.32 -17.54
N PRO A 168 -8.83 -5.98 -17.49
CA PRO A 168 -7.61 -5.30 -17.03
C PRO A 168 -7.32 -5.37 -15.52
N ALA A 169 -6.04 -5.11 -15.21
CA ALA A 169 -5.28 -5.24 -13.96
C ALA A 169 -5.72 -4.37 -12.76
N ARG A 170 -7.02 -4.10 -12.55
CA ARG A 170 -7.51 -3.36 -11.38
C ARG A 170 -8.77 -3.99 -10.82
N PHE A 171 -8.71 -4.43 -9.57
CA PHE A 171 -9.85 -5.00 -8.87
C PHE A 171 -10.47 -3.97 -7.89
N PRO A 172 -11.63 -3.38 -8.21
CA PRO A 172 -12.38 -2.59 -7.23
C PRO A 172 -12.97 -3.53 -6.18
N PHE A 173 -12.66 -3.29 -4.90
CA PHE A 173 -13.28 -4.03 -3.81
C PHE A 173 -14.61 -3.39 -3.39
N PRO A 174 -15.71 -4.16 -3.22
CA PRO A 174 -16.87 -3.68 -2.49
C PRO A 174 -16.48 -3.48 -1.02
N ALA A 175 -16.97 -2.41 -0.39
CA ALA A 175 -16.65 -2.05 0.99
C ALA A 175 -16.84 -3.27 1.93
N TRP A 176 -15.79 -3.56 2.69
CA TRP A 176 -15.78 -4.67 3.65
C TRP A 176 -16.36 -4.16 4.97
N ASN A 177 -17.47 -4.76 5.39
CA ASN A 177 -18.01 -4.62 6.74
C ASN A 177 -17.42 -5.69 7.64
#